data_AF-A0A3A0VQL9-F1
#
_entry.id   AF-A0A3A0VQL9-F1
#
_cell.length_a   1.000
_cell.length_b   1.000
_cell.length_c   1.000
_cell.angle_alpha   90.00
_cell.angle_beta   90.00
_cell.angle_gamma   90.00
#
_symmetry.space_group_name_H-M   'P 1'
#
loop_
_entity.id
_entity.type
_entity.pdbx_description
1 polymer ?
#
loop_
_entity_poly.entity_id
_entity_poly.type
_entity_poly.pdbx_seq_one_letter_code
_entity_poly.pdbx_strand_id
1 'polypeptide(L)'
;MIRITKNEVLIYLQLVQDENPLHQQFVPGQLVAEIAKLRLGISWMNYKIKYLESIEINEVIQFEMVESDHVVVSNSVKRVKIHIFKI
;
A
#
# COMPACT_ATOMS: atom_id res chain seq x y z
N MET A 1 -9.52 0.25 -8.26
CA MET A 1 -8.37 1.19 -8.27
C MET A 1 -8.59 2.31 -7.25
N ILE A 2 -7.51 2.95 -6.80
CA ILE A 2 -7.52 4.18 -5.99
C ILE A 2 -6.38 5.11 -6.38
N ARG A 3 -6.47 6.33 -5.90
CA ARG A 3 -5.40 7.31 -5.84
C ARG A 3 -5.25 7.74 -4.39
N ILE A 4 -4.02 7.72 -3.85
CA ILE A 4 -3.72 8.23 -2.51
C ILE A 4 -3.17 9.64 -2.67
N THR A 5 -3.87 10.61 -2.09
CA THR A 5 -3.57 12.03 -2.20
C THR A 5 -2.54 12.48 -1.17
N LYS A 6 -1.95 13.65 -1.40
CA LYS A 6 -0.98 14.24 -0.48
C LYS A 6 -1.57 14.45 0.93
N ASN A 7 -2.82 14.88 1.00
CA ASN A 7 -3.49 15.14 2.28
C ASN A 7 -3.70 13.86 3.09
N GLU A 8 -4.10 12.76 2.44
CA GLU A 8 -4.24 11.45 3.09
C GLU A 8 -2.89 10.94 3.62
N VAL A 9 -1.80 11.12 2.85
CA VAL A 9 -0.46 10.81 3.33
C VAL A 9 -0.11 11.65 4.56
N LEU A 10 -0.33 12.96 4.55
CA LEU A 10 -0.02 13.83 5.69
C LEU A 10 -0.80 13.44 6.96
N ILE A 11 -2.10 13.13 6.82
CA ILE A 11 -2.93 12.66 7.94
C ILE A 11 -2.35 11.35 8.50
N TYR A 12 -1.99 10.40 7.63
CA TYR A 12 -1.38 9.15 8.08
C TYR A 12 -0.05 9.37 8.80
N LEU A 13 0.85 10.20 8.25
CA LEU A 13 2.16 10.47 8.88
C LEU A 13 2.02 11.07 10.28
N GLN A 14 1.01 11.91 10.52
CA GLN A 14 0.72 12.44 11.86
C GLN A 14 0.29 11.35 12.84
N LEU A 15 -0.46 10.33 12.38
CA LEU A 15 -0.93 9.23 13.21
C LEU A 15 0.21 8.29 13.60
N VAL A 16 1.11 7.97 12.66
CA VAL A 16 2.22 7.04 12.90
C VAL A 16 3.52 7.72 13.32
N GLN A 17 3.53 9.06 13.38
CA GLN A 17 4.69 9.89 13.72
C GLN A 17 5.92 9.59 12.84
N ASP A 18 5.69 9.36 11.55
CA ASP A 18 6.75 9.12 10.57
C ASP A 18 7.18 10.43 9.91
N GLU A 19 8.40 10.88 10.24
CA GLU A 19 9.01 12.11 9.74
C GLU A 19 9.90 11.88 8.50
N ASN A 20 9.84 10.70 7.88
CA ASN A 20 10.70 10.38 6.75
C ASN A 20 10.45 11.34 5.56
N PRO A 21 11.47 12.11 5.12
CA PRO A 21 11.31 13.11 4.07
C PRO A 21 10.93 12.50 2.70
N LEU A 22 11.12 11.19 2.50
CA LEU A 22 10.68 10.51 1.27
C LEU A 22 9.17 10.62 1.03
N HIS A 23 8.38 10.82 2.10
CA HIS A 23 6.93 11.01 2.00
C HIS A 23 6.52 12.39 1.50
N GLN A 24 7.50 13.21 1.11
CA GLN A 24 7.27 14.36 0.25
C GLN A 24 6.74 13.94 -1.13
N GLN A 25 7.24 12.83 -1.67
CA GLN A 25 6.94 12.34 -3.02
C GLN A 25 6.24 10.96 -3.04
N PHE A 26 6.54 10.08 -2.08
CA PHE A 26 6.10 8.69 -2.12
C PHE A 26 5.13 8.34 -1.00
N VAL A 27 4.18 7.45 -1.30
CA VAL A 27 3.24 6.92 -0.30
C VAL A 27 3.97 5.94 0.64
N PRO A 28 3.76 6.02 1.97
CA PRO A 28 4.25 5.00 2.89
C PRO A 28 3.77 3.59 2.51
N GLY A 29 4.70 2.64 2.43
CA GLY A 29 4.35 1.26 2.07
C GLY A 29 3.38 0.59 3.06
N GLN A 30 3.49 0.96 4.34
CA GLN A 30 2.59 0.50 5.40
C GLN A 30 1.15 0.96 5.17
N LEU A 31 0.93 2.24 4.85
CA LEU A 31 -0.39 2.79 4.50
C LEU A 31 -1.03 2.02 3.35
N VAL A 32 -0.24 1.70 2.31
CA VAL A 32 -0.74 0.93 1.16
C VAL A 32 -1.17 -0.48 1.58
N ALA A 33 -0.40 -1.14 2.46
CA ALA A 33 -0.75 -2.47 2.96
C ALA A 33 -2.02 -2.44 3.83
N GLU A 34 -2.20 -1.42 4.67
CA GLU A 34 -3.40 -1.24 5.48
C GLU A 34 -4.65 -1.03 4.61
N ILE A 35 -4.55 -0.16 3.60
CA ILE A 35 -5.63 0.07 2.64
C ILE A 35 -5.98 -1.22 1.88
N ALA A 36 -4.96 -1.99 1.47
CA ALA A 36 -5.18 -3.28 0.81
C ALA A 36 -5.99 -4.23 1.70
N LYS A 37 -5.62 -4.35 2.98
CA LYS A 37 -6.33 -5.20 3.94
C LYS A 37 -7.77 -4.76 4.14
N LEU A 38 -7.99 -3.46 4.36
CA LEU A 38 -9.34 -2.90 4.55
C LEU A 38 -10.23 -3.11 3.33
N ARG A 39 -9.71 -2.87 2.12
CA ARG A 39 -10.48 -3.02 0.89
C ARG A 39 -10.84 -4.46 0.55
N LEU A 40 -9.94 -5.39 0.85
CA LEU A 40 -10.12 -6.81 0.54
C LEU A 40 -10.73 -7.60 1.71
N GLY A 41 -11.09 -6.94 2.82
CA GLY A 41 -11.68 -7.60 3.99
C GLY A 41 -10.73 -8.60 4.67
N ILE A 42 -9.42 -8.34 4.66
CA ILE A 42 -8.40 -9.26 5.13
C ILE A 42 -8.19 -9.14 6.64
N SER A 43 -8.44 -10.23 7.36
CA SER A 43 -8.25 -10.34 8.81
C SER A 43 -7.00 -11.13 9.22
N TRP A 44 -5.98 -11.22 8.36
CA TRP A 44 -4.76 -11.96 8.68
C TRP A 44 -4.03 -11.36 9.89
N MET A 45 -3.76 -12.22 10.87
CA MET A 45 -2.99 -11.89 12.07
C MET A 45 -1.50 -11.72 11.75
N ASN A 46 -0.95 -12.62 10.94
CA ASN A 46 0.45 -12.63 10.54
C ASN A 46 0.55 -12.53 9.01
N TYR A 47 1.44 -11.66 8.55
CA TYR A 47 1.72 -11.49 7.14
C TYR A 47 3.12 -10.90 6.93
N LYS A 48 3.69 -11.16 5.76
CA LYS A 48 4.93 -10.53 5.27
C LYS A 48 4.60 -9.58 4.13
N ILE A 49 5.33 -8.46 4.06
CA ILE A 49 5.25 -7.53 2.94
C ILE A 49 6.58 -7.56 2.18
N LYS A 50 6.50 -7.60 0.84
CA LYS A 50 7.64 -7.41 -0.07
C LYS A 50 7.41 -6.14 -0.90
N TYR A 51 8.24 -5.12 -0.67
CA TYR A 51 8.24 -3.88 -1.45
C TYR A 51 9.14 -4.06 -2.67
N LEU A 52 8.62 -3.79 -3.87
CA LEU A 52 9.36 -3.95 -5.14
C LEU A 52 9.66 -2.61 -5.80
N GLU A 53 8.67 -1.72 -5.86
CA GLU A 53 8.79 -0.38 -6.44
C GLU A 53 8.07 0.63 -5.55
N SER A 54 8.56 1.88 -5.55
CA SER A 54 7.87 2.98 -4.89
C SER A 54 6.54 3.31 -5.57
N ILE A 55 5.63 3.88 -4.77
CA ILE A 55 4.33 4.37 -5.22
C ILE A 55 4.35 5.88 -5.06
N GLU A 56 4.19 6.61 -6.16
CA GLU A 56 4.13 8.07 -6.11
C GLU A 56 2.80 8.55 -5.50
N ILE A 57 2.84 9.67 -4.81
CA ILE A 57 1.61 10.35 -4.39
C ILE A 57 0.81 10.71 -5.64
N ASN A 58 -0.49 10.45 -5.60
CA ASN A 58 -1.40 10.53 -6.74
C ASN A 58 -1.19 9.45 -7.83
N GLU A 59 -0.34 8.45 -7.64
CA GLU A 59 -0.32 7.28 -8.53
C GLU A 59 -1.63 6.49 -8.39
N VAL A 60 -2.14 5.96 -9.51
CA VAL A 60 -3.31 5.08 -9.49
C VAL A 60 -2.86 3.64 -9.29
N ILE A 61 -3.31 3.04 -8.18
CA ILE A 61 -2.98 1.66 -7.81
C ILE A 61 -4.24 0.79 -7.68
N GLN A 62 -4.06 -0.52 -7.82
CA GLN A 62 -5.08 -1.54 -7.63
C GLN A 62 -4.57 -2.65 -6.71
N PHE A 63 -5.53 -3.33 -6.09
CA PHE A 63 -5.30 -4.44 -5.17
C PHE A 63 -6.01 -5.65 -5.72
N GLU A 64 -5.30 -6.76 -5.78
CA GLU A 64 -5.83 -8.04 -6.25
C GLU A 64 -5.48 -9.11 -5.23
N MET A 65 -6.50 -9.83 -4.76
CA MET A 65 -6.29 -11.07 -4.02
C MET A 65 -6.00 -12.17 -5.03
N VAL A 66 -4.79 -12.70 -4.97
CA VAL A 66 -4.36 -13.89 -5.68
C VAL A 66 -4.51 -15.05 -4.69
N GLU A 67 -5.34 -16.02 -5.06
CA GLU A 67 -5.70 -17.13 -4.16
C GLU A 67 -6.29 -16.63 -2.82
N SER A 68 -5.93 -17.22 -1.69
CA SER A 68 -6.48 -16.84 -0.36
C SER A 68 -5.43 -16.32 0.62
N ASP A 69 -4.17 -16.23 0.17
CA ASP A 69 -2.99 -15.97 0.99
C ASP A 69 -2.05 -14.94 0.37
N HIS A 70 -2.35 -14.38 -0.81
CA HIS A 70 -1.48 -13.45 -1.51
C HIS A 70 -2.24 -12.23 -2.03
N VAL A 71 -1.74 -11.04 -1.75
CA VAL A 71 -2.21 -9.79 -2.35
C VAL A 71 -1.13 -9.20 -3.22
N VAL A 72 -1.52 -8.80 -4.42
CA VAL A 72 -0.69 -8.05 -5.36
C VAL A 72 -1.20 -6.62 -5.44
N VAL A 73 -0.30 -5.66 -5.21
CA VAL A 73 -0.54 -4.24 -5.46
C VAL A 73 0.19 -3.86 -6.73
N SER A 74 -0.53 -3.33 -7.71
CA SER A 74 0.04 -2.89 -8.98
C SER A 74 -0.51 -1.53 -9.40
N ASN A 75 0.20 -0.84 -10.31
CA ASN A 75 -0.29 0.41 -10.87
C ASN A 75 -1.14 0.20 -12.13
N SER A 76 -1.61 1.28 -12.74
CA SER A 76 -2.46 1.26 -13.94
C SER A 76 -1.83 0.56 -15.15
N VAL A 77 -0.50 0.48 -15.22
CA VAL A 77 0.24 -0.23 -16.28
C VAL A 77 0.67 -1.64 -15.87
N LYS A 78 0.06 -2.20 -14.82
CA LYS A 78 0.32 -3.55 -14.29
C LYS A 78 1.74 -3.78 -13.76
N ARG A 79 2.52 -2.73 -13.47
CA ARG A 79 3.78 -2.89 -12.72
C ARG A 79 3.47 -3.19 -11.27
N VAL A 80 4.05 -4.26 -10.75
CA VAL A 80 3.85 -4.68 -9.37
C VAL A 80 4.68 -3.80 -8.44
N LYS A 81 4.03 -3.25 -7.43
CA LYS A 81 4.61 -2.36 -6.43
C LYS A 81 4.88 -3.09 -5.12
N ILE A 82 3.90 -3.87 -4.65
CA ILE A 82 3.96 -4.56 -3.35
C ILE A 82 3.34 -5.94 -3.47
N HIS A 83 3.93 -6.91 -2.78
CA HIS A 83 3.27 -8.17 -2.45
C HIS A 83 3.02 -8.27 -0.95
N ILE A 84 1.86 -8.80 -0.56
CA ILE A 84 1.53 -9.09 0.84
C ILE A 84 1.16 -10.58 0.90
N PHE A 85 1.84 -11.35 1.73
CA PHE A 85 1.58 -12.78 1.87
C PHE A 85 1.15 -13.09 3.30
N LYS A 86 0.12 -13.92 3.45
CA LYS A 86 -0.23 -14.53 4.73
C LYS A 86 0.92 -15.42 5.22
N ILE A 87 1.07 -15.50 6.54
CA ILE A 87 1.98 -16.44 7.22
C ILE A 87 1.14 -17.33 8.14
#